data_AF-A0A084SGJ0-F1
#
_entry.id   AF-A0A084SGJ0-F1
#
_cell.length_a   1.000
_cell.length_b   1.000
_cell.length_c   1.000
_cell.angle_alpha   90.00
_cell.angle_beta   90.00
_cell.angle_gamma   90.00
#
_symmetry.space_group_name_H-M   'P 1'
#
loop_
_entity.id
_entity.type
_entity.pdbx_description
1 polymer ?
#
loop_
_entity_poly.entity_id
_entity_poly.type
_entity_poly.pdbx_seq_one_letter_code
_entity_poly.pdbx_strand_id
1 'polypeptide(L)'
;MSIIDRGRNLINTVRTGAQNAVEKTQQVANTVTDKVTEGAQRVGQFVDGFEDKATSKARELNNQFFGGSKPDRAFDGHLVGAGGQTFPPGTSLSDVPGVTPRNNPNPSETFIYVNGISNTKDQQFNSMQAIADRTGAKVVGIHNSTEGMVADLAQCVKDKLDKGHNPAVDSMADTVYSELKAGRDVHLFAHSQGALVTSRALNDVANRLRIEDGMSKADVEKLLSKVKVETFGGAAANFPDGPQYVHYVNNKDLVPTWFGQGNGSGVDEWARNGGRGAVIHRFEHGSGINGAHGLGDAYLPQRVPFDQARAGQFN
;
A
#
# COMPACT_ATOMS: atom_id res chain seq x y z
N MET A 1 -1.16 -68.97 49.13
CA MET A 1 -0.79 -67.54 49.04
C MET A 1 -1.62 -66.75 50.05
N SER A 2 -0.96 -66.09 50.99
CA SER A 2 -1.60 -65.38 52.11
C SER A 2 -2.24 -64.07 51.65
N ILE A 3 -3.23 -63.56 52.38
CA ILE A 3 -3.91 -62.27 52.12
C ILE A 3 -2.90 -61.10 52.07
N ILE A 4 -1.76 -61.24 52.77
CA ILE A 4 -0.66 -60.27 52.76
C ILE A 4 0.08 -60.23 51.41
N ASP A 5 0.20 -61.38 50.72
CA ASP A 5 0.87 -61.46 49.40
C ASP A 5 0.02 -60.82 48.29
N ARG A 6 -1.31 -60.87 48.44
CA ARG A 6 -2.26 -60.23 47.51
C ARG A 6 -2.25 -58.69 47.63
N GLY A 7 -2.05 -58.16 48.83
CA GLY A 7 -1.95 -56.71 49.07
C GLY A 7 -0.68 -56.07 48.51
N ARG A 8 0.47 -56.76 48.60
CA ARG A 8 1.75 -56.25 48.04
C ARG A 8 1.77 -56.21 46.52
N ASN A 9 1.13 -57.19 45.85
CA ASN A 9 1.04 -57.20 44.39
C ASN A 9 0.14 -56.09 43.83
N LEU A 10 -0.94 -55.72 44.53
CA LEU A 10 -1.80 -54.61 44.11
C LEU A 10 -1.08 -53.25 44.20
N ILE A 11 -0.34 -53.00 45.28
CA ILE A 11 0.38 -51.73 45.48
C ILE A 11 1.51 -51.57 44.45
N ASN A 12 2.22 -52.65 44.12
CA ASN A 12 3.25 -52.62 43.07
C ASN A 12 2.69 -52.41 41.67
N THR A 13 1.50 -52.96 41.37
CA THR A 13 0.82 -52.80 40.07
C THR A 13 0.26 -51.38 39.90
N VAL A 14 -0.30 -50.78 40.96
CA VAL A 14 -0.79 -49.40 40.92
C VAL A 14 0.37 -48.39 40.83
N ARG A 15 1.49 -48.64 41.53
CA ARG A 15 2.69 -47.79 41.48
C ARG A 15 3.35 -47.80 40.10
N THR A 16 3.48 -48.97 39.47
CA THR A 16 4.02 -49.09 38.10
C THR A 16 3.07 -48.52 37.05
N GLY A 17 1.75 -48.66 37.22
CA GLY A 17 0.76 -48.02 36.34
C GLY A 17 0.80 -46.49 36.39
N ALA A 18 0.94 -45.91 37.58
CA ALA A 18 1.05 -44.45 37.76
C ALA A 18 2.39 -43.90 37.22
N GLN A 19 3.50 -44.60 37.42
CA GLN A 19 4.81 -44.21 36.88
C GLN A 19 4.82 -44.26 35.35
N ASN A 20 4.26 -45.32 34.74
CA ASN A 20 4.16 -45.43 33.29
C ASN A 20 3.22 -44.39 32.66
N ALA A 21 2.17 -43.96 33.39
CA ALA A 21 1.29 -42.89 32.95
C ALA A 21 2.00 -41.52 32.97
N VAL A 22 2.73 -41.21 34.05
CA VAL A 22 3.50 -39.97 34.17
C VAL A 22 4.63 -39.90 33.14
N GLU A 23 5.34 -41.00 32.88
CA GLU A 23 6.38 -41.06 31.84
C GLU A 23 5.81 -40.86 30.43
N LYS A 24 4.64 -41.45 30.13
CA LYS A 24 3.95 -41.19 28.85
C LYS A 24 3.47 -39.75 28.71
N THR A 25 2.95 -39.14 29.78
CA THR A 25 2.55 -37.73 29.76
C THR A 25 3.76 -36.81 29.59
N GLN A 26 4.90 -37.13 30.21
CA GLN A 26 6.15 -36.37 30.06
C GLN A 26 6.73 -36.51 28.64
N GLN A 27 6.70 -37.71 28.04
CA GLN A 27 7.14 -37.92 26.66
C GLN A 27 6.25 -37.21 25.64
N VAL A 28 4.93 -37.21 25.85
CA VAL A 28 4.00 -36.46 24.99
C VAL A 28 4.21 -34.96 25.14
N ALA A 29 4.42 -34.46 26.37
CA ALA A 29 4.72 -33.05 26.61
C ALA A 29 6.04 -32.62 25.96
N ASN A 30 7.09 -33.44 26.05
CA ASN A 30 8.37 -33.17 25.40
C ASN A 30 8.25 -33.22 23.88
N THR A 31 7.52 -34.20 23.32
CA THR A 31 7.31 -34.30 21.85
C THR A 31 6.49 -33.13 21.32
N VAL A 32 5.51 -32.63 22.09
CA VAL A 32 4.73 -31.43 21.73
C VAL A 32 5.60 -30.18 21.84
N THR A 33 6.43 -30.07 22.87
CA THR A 33 7.35 -28.93 23.06
C THR A 33 8.42 -28.88 21.97
N ASP A 34 8.98 -30.03 21.58
CA ASP A 34 9.96 -30.13 20.51
C ASP A 34 9.34 -29.82 19.14
N LYS A 35 8.11 -30.29 18.88
CA LYS A 35 7.39 -29.95 17.64
C LYS A 35 6.98 -28.47 17.57
N VAL A 36 6.64 -27.86 18.70
CA VAL A 36 6.36 -26.41 18.78
C VAL A 36 7.64 -25.62 18.61
N THR A 37 8.77 -26.09 19.14
CA THR A 37 10.09 -25.45 19.00
C THR A 37 10.62 -25.57 17.57
N GLU A 38 10.53 -26.75 16.94
CA GLU A 38 10.86 -26.94 15.53
C GLU A 38 9.93 -26.14 14.60
N GLY A 39 8.64 -26.08 14.93
CA GLY A 39 7.67 -25.23 14.22
C GLY A 39 8.01 -23.75 14.33
N ALA A 40 8.34 -23.28 15.53
CA ALA A 40 8.76 -21.90 15.78
C ALA A 40 10.11 -21.57 15.12
N GLN A 41 11.06 -22.51 15.09
CA GLN A 41 12.34 -22.36 14.41
C GLN A 41 12.20 -22.35 12.89
N ARG A 42 11.32 -23.18 12.31
CA ARG A 42 11.03 -23.15 10.86
C ARG A 42 10.28 -21.89 10.46
N VAL A 43 9.34 -21.41 11.28
CA VAL A 43 8.68 -20.12 11.06
C VAL A 43 9.70 -18.99 11.19
N GLY A 44 10.57 -19.01 12.20
CA GLY A 44 11.67 -18.04 12.36
C GLY A 44 12.61 -18.03 11.17
N GLN A 45 13.11 -19.18 10.73
CA GLN A 45 13.99 -19.28 9.55
C GLN A 45 13.31 -18.89 8.24
N PHE A 46 12.01 -19.16 8.09
CA PHE A 46 11.24 -18.73 6.91
C PHE A 46 11.03 -17.21 6.90
N VAL A 47 10.75 -16.63 8.06
CA VAL A 47 10.62 -15.19 8.26
C VAL A 47 11.97 -14.51 8.02
N ASP A 48 13.05 -14.96 8.67
CA ASP A 48 14.42 -14.44 8.48
C ASP A 48 14.89 -14.54 7.01
N GLY A 49 14.63 -15.66 6.34
CA GLY A 49 14.99 -15.86 4.93
C GLY A 49 14.16 -15.02 3.95
N PHE A 50 12.95 -14.62 4.34
CA PHE A 50 12.14 -13.64 3.61
C PHE A 50 12.65 -12.21 3.87
N GLU A 51 13.04 -11.92 5.12
CA GLU A 51 13.59 -10.63 5.56
C GLU A 51 14.91 -10.27 4.88
N ASP A 52 15.85 -11.22 4.78
CA ASP A 52 17.13 -11.00 4.11
C ASP A 52 16.97 -10.73 2.61
N LYS A 53 16.01 -11.41 1.97
CA LYS A 53 15.68 -11.21 0.55
C LYS A 53 14.97 -9.88 0.29
N ALA A 54 14.09 -9.46 1.20
CA ALA A 54 13.41 -8.17 1.12
C ALA A 54 14.39 -7.01 1.34
N THR A 55 15.26 -7.11 2.34
CA THR A 55 16.22 -6.05 2.70
C THR A 55 17.33 -5.89 1.65
N SER A 56 17.88 -7.00 1.14
CA SER A 56 18.91 -6.96 0.09
C SER A 56 18.37 -6.37 -1.22
N LYS A 57 17.17 -6.78 -1.63
CA LYS A 57 16.50 -6.21 -2.81
C LYS A 57 16.09 -4.76 -2.58
N ALA A 58 15.60 -4.37 -1.41
CA ALA A 58 15.29 -2.97 -1.12
C ALA A 58 16.53 -2.06 -1.23
N ARG A 59 17.71 -2.53 -0.83
CA ARG A 59 18.98 -1.82 -1.03
C ARG A 59 19.38 -1.73 -2.52
N GLU A 60 19.17 -2.80 -3.28
CA GLU A 60 19.38 -2.82 -4.74
C GLU A 60 18.43 -1.84 -5.46
N LEU A 61 17.15 -1.84 -5.08
CA LEU A 61 16.15 -0.88 -5.53
C LEU A 61 16.56 0.56 -5.16
N ASN A 62 17.04 0.80 -3.95
CA ASN A 62 17.46 2.13 -3.51
C ASN A 62 18.60 2.70 -4.37
N ASN A 63 19.61 1.88 -4.69
CA ASN A 63 20.72 2.32 -5.52
C ASN A 63 20.31 2.54 -6.99
N GLN A 64 19.30 1.82 -7.48
CA GLN A 64 18.87 1.87 -8.88
C GLN A 64 17.79 2.95 -9.16
N PHE A 65 17.00 3.34 -8.15
CA PHE A 65 15.91 4.31 -8.29
C PHE A 65 16.25 5.74 -7.83
N PHE A 66 17.24 5.93 -6.96
CA PHE A 66 17.38 7.19 -6.19
C PHE A 66 18.72 7.91 -6.38
N GLY A 67 19.60 7.41 -7.24
CA GLY A 67 20.87 8.07 -7.57
C GLY A 67 20.67 9.17 -8.61
N GLY A 68 20.17 10.36 -8.23
CA GLY A 68 20.17 11.45 -9.23
C GLY A 68 19.58 12.82 -8.88
N SER A 69 18.67 12.95 -7.92
CA SER A 69 17.97 14.23 -7.67
C SER A 69 18.15 14.67 -6.23
N LYS A 70 18.55 15.94 -6.00
CA LYS A 70 18.33 16.54 -4.67
C LYS A 70 16.81 16.66 -4.48
N PRO A 71 16.27 16.21 -3.35
CA PRO A 71 14.84 16.24 -3.07
C PRO A 71 14.38 17.68 -2.90
N ASP A 72 13.23 17.98 -3.49
CA ASP A 72 12.64 19.32 -3.54
C ASP A 72 11.81 19.61 -2.29
N ARG A 73 12.42 19.37 -1.12
CA ARG A 73 11.75 19.30 0.21
C ARG A 73 10.97 20.55 0.57
N ALA A 74 11.36 21.70 0.02
CA ALA A 74 10.66 22.96 0.24
C ALA A 74 9.20 22.90 -0.24
N PHE A 75 8.88 22.01 -1.17
CA PHE A 75 7.53 21.84 -1.71
C PHE A 75 6.85 20.57 -1.22
N ASP A 76 7.38 19.86 -0.22
CA ASP A 76 6.69 18.68 0.30
C ASP A 76 5.28 19.05 0.80
N GLY A 77 4.27 18.30 0.38
CA GLY A 77 2.85 18.59 0.61
C GLY A 77 2.25 19.73 -0.22
N HIS A 78 3.04 20.52 -0.95
CA HIS A 78 2.47 21.60 -1.75
C HIS A 78 1.61 21.07 -2.89
N LEU A 79 0.56 21.82 -3.24
CA LEU A 79 -0.17 21.57 -4.46
C LEU A 79 0.65 22.08 -5.65
N VAL A 80 0.64 21.33 -6.75
CA VAL A 80 1.31 21.69 -8.00
C VAL A 80 0.24 21.93 -9.07
N GLY A 81 0.30 23.10 -9.71
CA GLY A 81 -0.64 23.53 -10.73
C GLY A 81 -0.03 23.72 -12.12
N ALA A 82 -0.75 24.43 -12.97
CA ALA A 82 -0.35 24.80 -14.32
C ALA A 82 1.00 25.53 -14.34
N GLY A 83 1.81 25.27 -15.36
CA GLY A 83 3.16 25.81 -15.48
C GLY A 83 4.13 25.39 -14.36
N GLY A 84 3.76 24.38 -13.55
CA GLY A 84 4.56 23.92 -12.42
C GLY A 84 4.57 24.88 -11.23
N GLN A 85 3.57 25.78 -11.14
CA GLN A 85 3.38 26.66 -9.97
C GLN A 85 3.05 25.85 -8.73
N THR A 86 3.53 26.29 -7.56
CA THR A 86 3.22 25.68 -6.27
C THR A 86 2.29 26.52 -5.44
N PHE A 87 1.47 25.85 -4.65
CA PHE A 87 0.56 26.45 -3.69
C PHE A 87 0.73 25.77 -2.34
N PRO A 88 0.71 26.53 -1.23
CA PRO A 88 0.91 25.96 0.09
C PRO A 88 -0.19 24.95 0.44
N PRO A 89 0.10 23.99 1.34
CA PRO A 89 -0.91 23.12 1.94
C PRO A 89 -2.12 23.92 2.46
N GLY A 90 -3.33 23.36 2.31
CA GLY A 90 -4.58 24.00 2.71
C GLY A 90 -5.18 24.96 1.68
N THR A 91 -4.50 25.22 0.56
CA THR A 91 -5.10 25.95 -0.58
C THR A 91 -6.28 25.14 -1.14
N SER A 92 -7.42 25.79 -1.39
CA SER A 92 -8.60 25.13 -1.97
C SER A 92 -8.28 24.59 -3.36
N LEU A 93 -8.78 23.38 -3.69
CA LEU A 93 -8.56 22.78 -5.01
C LEU A 93 -9.11 23.63 -6.16
N SER A 94 -10.17 24.42 -5.91
CA SER A 94 -10.75 25.36 -6.88
C SER A 94 -9.83 26.53 -7.23
N ASP A 95 -8.90 26.87 -6.33
CA ASP A 95 -8.03 28.04 -6.46
C ASP A 95 -6.68 27.67 -7.10
N VAL A 96 -6.43 26.38 -7.32
CA VAL A 96 -5.25 25.87 -8.01
C VAL A 96 -5.57 25.74 -9.51
N PRO A 97 -4.91 26.51 -10.39
CA PRO A 97 -5.00 26.29 -11.82
C PRO A 97 -4.39 24.91 -12.12
N GLY A 98 -5.17 23.97 -12.64
CA GLY A 98 -4.67 22.63 -12.95
C GLY A 98 -4.02 22.55 -14.33
N VAL A 99 -3.20 21.52 -14.54
CA VAL A 99 -2.63 21.19 -15.84
C VAL A 99 -3.72 20.62 -16.74
N THR A 100 -3.96 21.26 -17.88
CA THR A 100 -4.98 20.81 -18.85
C THR A 100 -4.33 20.00 -19.98
N PRO A 101 -5.10 19.11 -20.63
CA PRO A 101 -4.64 18.44 -21.85
C PRO A 101 -4.26 19.45 -22.93
N ARG A 102 -3.17 19.22 -23.66
CA ARG A 102 -2.72 20.15 -24.72
C ARG A 102 -3.73 20.34 -25.85
N ASN A 103 -4.58 19.34 -26.07
CA ASN A 103 -5.62 19.32 -27.10
C ASN A 103 -7.03 19.66 -26.55
N ASN A 104 -7.17 19.91 -25.24
CA ASN A 104 -8.45 20.27 -24.64
C ASN A 104 -8.24 21.24 -23.46
N PRO A 105 -8.44 22.56 -23.65
CA PRO A 105 -8.30 23.53 -22.57
C PRO A 105 -9.47 23.50 -21.57
N ASN A 106 -10.57 22.79 -21.86
CA ASN A 106 -11.78 22.75 -21.02
C ASN A 106 -12.14 21.30 -20.63
N PRO A 107 -11.31 20.63 -19.81
CA PRO A 107 -11.61 19.29 -19.31
C PRO A 107 -12.81 19.28 -18.35
N SER A 108 -13.64 18.24 -18.41
CA SER A 108 -14.81 18.05 -17.55
C SER A 108 -14.49 17.40 -16.20
N GLU A 109 -13.31 16.77 -16.09
CA GLU A 109 -12.87 16.05 -14.89
C GLU A 109 -11.59 16.67 -14.32
N THR A 110 -11.40 16.53 -13.00
CA THR A 110 -10.18 16.93 -12.31
C THR A 110 -9.61 15.75 -11.54
N PHE A 111 -8.36 15.41 -11.81
CA PHE A 111 -7.61 14.40 -11.09
C PHE A 111 -6.64 15.06 -10.10
N ILE A 112 -6.54 14.47 -8.91
CA ILE A 112 -5.53 14.83 -7.91
C ILE A 112 -4.43 13.78 -8.00
N TYR A 113 -3.21 14.19 -8.35
CA TYR A 113 -2.08 13.29 -8.58
C TYR A 113 -1.02 13.39 -7.49
N VAL A 114 -0.62 12.26 -6.90
CA VAL A 114 0.58 12.19 -6.03
C VAL A 114 1.71 11.48 -6.75
N ASN A 115 2.86 12.14 -6.82
CA ASN A 115 4.06 11.57 -7.43
C ASN A 115 4.70 10.46 -6.59
N GLY A 116 5.52 9.69 -7.28
CA GLY A 116 6.45 8.77 -6.67
C GLY A 116 7.61 9.49 -6.00
N ILE A 117 8.50 8.70 -5.47
CA ILE A 117 9.66 9.13 -4.70
C ILE A 117 10.79 9.63 -5.61
N SER A 118 11.68 10.49 -5.11
CA SER A 118 12.82 11.05 -5.87
C SER A 118 12.44 11.87 -7.13
N ASN A 119 11.18 12.30 -7.23
CA ASN A 119 10.77 13.24 -8.26
C ASN A 119 10.99 14.68 -7.80
N THR A 120 11.57 15.52 -8.65
CA THR A 120 11.47 16.98 -8.48
C THR A 120 10.07 17.45 -8.82
N LYS A 121 9.69 18.65 -8.38
CA LYS A 121 8.42 19.26 -8.79
C LYS A 121 8.24 19.31 -10.31
N ASP A 122 9.31 19.60 -11.05
CA ASP A 122 9.23 19.71 -12.51
C ASP A 122 9.05 18.33 -13.17
N GLN A 123 9.65 17.28 -12.61
CA GLN A 123 9.38 15.91 -13.05
C GLN A 123 7.92 15.51 -12.75
N GLN A 124 7.38 15.89 -11.60
CA GLN A 124 5.96 15.70 -11.30
C GLN A 124 5.08 16.45 -12.31
N PHE A 125 5.39 17.71 -12.63
CA PHE A 125 4.65 18.48 -13.61
C PHE A 125 4.63 17.81 -14.99
N ASN A 126 5.76 17.24 -15.43
CA ASN A 126 5.82 16.47 -16.68
C ASN A 126 4.91 15.23 -16.64
N SER A 127 4.88 14.51 -15.52
CA SER A 127 3.95 13.40 -15.30
C SER A 127 2.49 13.87 -15.32
N MET A 128 2.18 15.03 -14.71
CA MET A 128 0.83 15.60 -14.74
C MET A 128 0.38 15.94 -16.15
N GLN A 129 1.27 16.50 -16.98
CA GLN A 129 0.94 16.76 -18.39
C GLN A 129 0.70 15.47 -19.16
N ALA A 130 1.49 14.42 -18.92
CA ALA A 130 1.28 13.11 -19.55
C ALA A 130 -0.06 12.48 -19.14
N ILE A 131 -0.44 12.60 -17.86
CA ILE A 131 -1.75 12.19 -17.37
C ILE A 131 -2.84 12.99 -18.10
N ALA A 132 -2.76 14.32 -18.08
CA ALA A 132 -3.76 15.18 -18.72
C ALA A 132 -3.95 14.85 -20.20
N ASP A 133 -2.84 14.74 -20.95
CA ASP A 133 -2.87 14.41 -22.38
C ASP A 133 -3.46 13.01 -22.65
N ARG A 134 -3.23 12.03 -21.77
CA ARG A 134 -3.73 10.66 -21.92
C ARG A 134 -5.20 10.53 -21.54
N THR A 135 -5.66 11.25 -20.53
CA THR A 135 -6.98 11.04 -19.92
C THR A 135 -8.00 12.08 -20.35
N GLY A 136 -7.56 13.23 -20.87
CA GLY A 136 -8.42 14.36 -21.18
C GLY A 136 -8.87 15.13 -19.92
N ALA A 137 -8.34 14.82 -18.74
CA ALA A 137 -8.70 15.46 -17.48
C ALA A 137 -7.75 16.61 -17.12
N LYS A 138 -8.23 17.55 -16.29
CA LYS A 138 -7.38 18.49 -15.57
C LYS A 138 -6.61 17.74 -14.48
N VAL A 139 -5.36 18.09 -14.23
CA VAL A 139 -4.56 17.45 -13.17
C VAL A 139 -4.03 18.51 -12.21
N VAL A 140 -4.24 18.30 -10.92
CA VAL A 140 -3.58 19.05 -9.83
C VAL A 140 -2.70 18.06 -9.07
N GLY A 141 -1.43 18.42 -8.86
CA GLY A 141 -0.47 17.57 -8.15
C GLY A 141 -0.48 17.85 -6.65
N ILE A 142 -0.12 16.85 -5.85
CA ILE A 142 0.37 17.02 -4.48
C ILE A 142 1.80 16.52 -4.47
N HIS A 143 2.74 17.39 -4.17
CA HIS A 143 4.15 17.04 -4.24
C HIS A 143 4.58 16.22 -3.03
N ASN A 144 5.22 15.10 -3.29
CA ASN A 144 5.79 14.20 -2.30
C ASN A 144 7.31 14.18 -2.48
N SER A 145 8.04 14.81 -1.56
CA SER A 145 9.50 15.02 -1.66
C SER A 145 10.32 13.99 -0.86
N THR A 146 9.73 12.86 -0.47
CA THR A 146 10.41 11.86 0.37
C THR A 146 11.74 11.37 -0.24
N GLU A 147 12.78 11.33 0.60
CA GLU A 147 14.08 10.71 0.30
C GLU A 147 14.00 9.21 0.55
N GLY A 148 14.61 8.37 -0.30
CA GLY A 148 15.08 7.03 0.06
C GLY A 148 14.06 6.00 0.55
N MET A 149 12.76 6.31 0.50
CA MET A 149 11.76 5.57 1.28
C MET A 149 11.52 4.13 0.83
N VAL A 150 12.15 3.60 -0.22
CA VAL A 150 12.06 2.15 -0.53
C VAL A 150 12.98 1.35 0.40
N ALA A 151 14.14 1.89 0.78
CA ALA A 151 14.96 1.32 1.85
C ALA A 151 14.23 1.45 3.20
N ASP A 152 13.62 2.62 3.45
CA ASP A 152 12.81 2.81 4.66
C ASP A 152 11.51 1.99 4.63
N LEU A 153 10.89 1.71 3.48
CA LEU A 153 9.70 0.84 3.39
C LEU A 153 10.03 -0.59 3.80
N ALA A 154 11.19 -1.10 3.40
CA ALA A 154 11.67 -2.39 3.89
C ALA A 154 11.98 -2.37 5.39
N GLN A 155 12.50 -1.25 5.92
CA GLN A 155 12.69 -1.06 7.36
C GLN A 155 11.37 -0.80 8.13
N CYS A 156 10.36 -0.16 7.56
CA CYS A 156 9.06 0.15 8.16
C CYS A 156 8.11 -1.05 8.16
N VAL A 157 8.29 -1.99 7.22
CA VAL A 157 7.62 -3.30 7.31
C VAL A 157 8.23 -4.13 8.46
N LYS A 158 9.52 -3.95 8.77
CA LYS A 158 10.22 -4.57 9.90
C LYS A 158 9.88 -3.89 11.24
N ASP A 159 9.88 -2.56 11.27
CA ASP A 159 9.60 -1.73 12.43
C ASP A 159 8.14 -1.24 12.36
N LYS A 160 7.20 -2.06 12.84
CA LYS A 160 5.76 -1.78 12.86
C LYS A 160 5.43 -0.30 13.17
N LEU A 161 4.84 0.37 12.18
CA LEU A 161 3.82 1.43 12.34
C LEU A 161 4.19 2.64 13.23
N ASP A 162 5.43 3.12 13.22
CA ASP A 162 5.70 4.47 13.74
C ASP A 162 5.51 5.50 12.62
N LYS A 163 4.26 5.98 12.49
CA LYS A 163 3.82 6.93 11.45
C LYS A 163 4.52 8.29 11.64
N GLY A 164 5.72 8.44 11.08
CA GLY A 164 6.33 9.75 10.87
C GLY A 164 5.37 10.68 10.11
N HIS A 165 5.33 11.94 10.53
CA HIS A 165 4.58 13.00 9.86
C HIS A 165 5.06 13.13 8.41
N ASN A 166 4.12 13.12 7.45
CA ASN A 166 4.40 13.27 6.03
C ASN A 166 3.49 14.39 5.49
N PRO A 167 4.03 15.56 5.13
CA PRO A 167 3.25 16.70 4.65
C PRO A 167 2.36 16.40 3.44
N ALA A 168 2.77 15.48 2.55
CA ALA A 168 1.96 15.06 1.41
C ALA A 168 0.75 14.19 1.82
N VAL A 169 0.87 13.40 2.89
CA VAL A 169 -0.26 12.67 3.48
C VAL A 169 -1.29 13.65 4.02
N ASP A 170 -0.84 14.63 4.80
CA ASP A 170 -1.73 15.61 5.43
C ASP A 170 -2.43 16.47 4.37
N SER A 171 -1.68 16.94 3.39
CA SER A 171 -2.22 17.76 2.29
C SER A 171 -3.23 16.98 1.44
N MET A 172 -2.97 15.70 1.16
CA MET A 172 -3.93 14.83 0.49
C MET A 172 -5.18 14.61 1.35
N ALA A 173 -5.01 14.31 2.64
CA ALA A 173 -6.13 14.06 3.56
C ALA A 173 -7.02 15.30 3.69
N ASP A 174 -6.44 16.48 3.89
CA ASP A 174 -7.16 17.75 3.99
C ASP A 174 -7.92 18.08 2.71
N THR A 175 -7.27 17.87 1.55
CA THR A 175 -7.91 18.12 0.25
C THR A 175 -9.11 17.18 0.08
N VAL A 176 -8.93 15.87 0.23
CA VAL A 176 -10.00 14.89 0.06
C VAL A 176 -11.14 15.12 1.06
N TYR A 177 -10.81 15.36 2.33
CA TYR A 177 -11.80 15.65 3.37
C TYR A 177 -12.63 16.88 3.00
N SER A 178 -11.98 17.98 2.61
CA SER A 178 -12.65 19.23 2.25
C SER A 178 -13.56 19.08 1.02
N GLU A 179 -13.10 18.37 -0.02
CA GLU A 179 -13.91 18.11 -1.22
C GLU A 179 -15.16 17.28 -0.90
N LEU A 180 -15.01 16.22 -0.09
CA LEU A 180 -16.13 15.38 0.33
C LEU A 180 -17.13 16.15 1.20
N LYS A 181 -16.65 17.00 2.12
CA LYS A 181 -17.51 17.87 2.95
C LYS A 181 -18.27 18.90 2.11
N ALA A 182 -17.67 19.35 1.01
CA ALA A 182 -18.34 20.20 0.03
C ALA A 182 -19.28 19.42 -0.92
N GLY A 183 -19.44 18.10 -0.73
CA GLY A 183 -20.33 17.25 -1.51
C GLY A 183 -19.80 16.85 -2.88
N ARG A 184 -18.55 17.19 -3.21
CA ARG A 184 -17.91 16.92 -4.50
C ARG A 184 -17.31 15.52 -4.56
N ASP A 185 -17.27 14.97 -5.76
CA ASP A 185 -16.61 13.71 -6.05
C ASP A 185 -15.11 13.95 -6.23
N VAL A 186 -14.30 12.95 -5.89
CA VAL A 186 -12.83 13.06 -5.93
C VAL A 186 -12.25 11.93 -6.77
N HIS A 187 -11.31 12.25 -7.66
CA HIS A 187 -10.59 11.25 -8.45
C HIS A 187 -9.09 11.36 -8.18
N LEU A 188 -8.54 10.33 -7.54
CA LEU A 188 -7.15 10.25 -7.14
C LEU A 188 -6.34 9.41 -8.14
N PHE A 189 -5.16 9.92 -8.46
CA PHE A 189 -4.13 9.27 -9.25
C PHE A 189 -2.86 9.14 -8.42
N ALA A 190 -2.30 7.94 -8.35
CA ALA A 190 -1.13 7.71 -7.53
C ALA A 190 -0.12 6.82 -8.23
N HIS A 191 1.14 7.23 -8.28
CA HIS A 191 2.21 6.42 -8.86
C HIS A 191 3.23 6.02 -7.80
N SER A 192 3.73 4.79 -7.88
CA SER A 192 4.80 4.32 -7.01
C SER A 192 4.46 4.51 -5.52
N GLN A 193 5.31 5.18 -4.76
CA GLN A 193 5.10 5.53 -3.38
C GLN A 193 3.87 6.43 -3.13
N GLY A 194 3.43 7.21 -4.11
CA GLY A 194 2.21 8.02 -4.00
C GLY A 194 0.97 7.19 -3.64
N ALA A 195 0.97 5.89 -3.94
CA ALA A 195 -0.09 4.97 -3.52
C ALA A 195 -0.14 4.78 -2.00
N LEU A 196 1.03 4.76 -1.33
CA LEU A 196 1.11 4.69 0.13
C LEU A 196 0.67 6.00 0.78
N VAL A 197 1.08 7.14 0.21
CA VAL A 197 0.59 8.46 0.64
C VAL A 197 -0.93 8.49 0.55
N THR A 198 -1.48 8.05 -0.58
CA THR A 198 -2.93 7.98 -0.83
C THR A 198 -3.63 7.06 0.17
N SER A 199 -3.13 5.86 0.40
CA SER A 199 -3.72 4.93 1.38
C SER A 199 -3.73 5.50 2.81
N ARG A 200 -2.61 6.10 3.24
CA ARG A 200 -2.51 6.75 4.56
C ARG A 200 -3.51 7.91 4.67
N ALA A 201 -3.54 8.79 3.68
CA ALA A 201 -4.45 9.93 3.65
C ALA A 201 -5.91 9.49 3.71
N LEU A 202 -6.31 8.46 2.96
CA LEU A 202 -7.68 7.94 2.98
C LEU A 202 -8.05 7.31 4.33
N ASN A 203 -7.11 6.65 5.01
CA ASN A 203 -7.33 6.18 6.38
C ASN A 203 -7.52 7.35 7.35
N ASP A 204 -6.73 8.41 7.19
CA ASP A 204 -6.83 9.60 8.04
C ASP A 204 -8.16 10.34 7.79
N VAL A 205 -8.61 10.46 6.53
CA VAL A 205 -9.96 10.96 6.17
C VAL A 205 -11.04 10.10 6.82
N ALA A 206 -10.97 8.77 6.72
CA ALA A 206 -11.95 7.87 7.32
C ALA A 206 -12.01 8.03 8.85
N ASN A 207 -10.85 8.20 9.50
CA ASN A 207 -10.75 8.44 10.94
C ASN A 207 -11.36 9.79 11.33
N ARG A 208 -11.06 10.86 10.59
CA ARG A 208 -11.63 12.20 10.83
C ARG A 208 -13.14 12.20 10.69
N LEU A 209 -13.69 11.61 9.63
CA LEU A 209 -15.14 11.46 9.46
C LEU A 209 -15.79 10.71 10.63
N ARG A 210 -15.11 9.71 11.21
CA ARG A 210 -15.62 9.01 12.40
C ARG A 210 -15.51 9.84 13.68
N ILE A 211 -14.36 10.47 13.92
CA ILE A 211 -13.99 11.09 15.20
C ILE A 211 -14.51 12.51 15.29
N GLU A 212 -14.28 13.31 14.24
CA GLU A 212 -14.63 14.73 14.18
C GLU A 212 -16.11 14.91 13.81
N ASP A 213 -16.62 14.12 12.86
CA ASP A 213 -18.00 14.23 12.38
C ASP A 213 -18.98 13.22 13.01
N GLY A 214 -18.50 12.32 13.87
CA GLY A 214 -19.33 11.34 14.57
C GLY A 214 -20.00 10.30 13.65
N MET A 215 -19.50 10.12 12.43
CA MET A 215 -20.12 9.23 11.44
C MET A 215 -19.94 7.75 11.83
N SER A 216 -20.97 6.94 11.56
CA SER A 216 -20.84 5.49 11.66
C SER A 216 -19.88 4.94 10.60
N LYS A 217 -19.36 3.72 10.79
CA LYS A 217 -18.51 3.06 9.78
C LYS A 217 -19.20 2.99 8.41
N ALA A 218 -20.49 2.65 8.39
CA ALA A 218 -21.27 2.52 7.17
C ALA A 218 -21.45 3.87 6.47
N ASP A 219 -21.68 4.94 7.23
CA ASP A 219 -21.81 6.29 6.66
C ASP A 219 -20.47 6.79 6.09
N VAL A 220 -19.35 6.50 6.76
CA VAL A 220 -18.02 6.82 6.24
C VAL A 220 -17.75 6.09 4.93
N GLU A 221 -17.97 4.78 4.87
CA GLU A 221 -17.80 4.01 3.64
C GLU A 221 -18.72 4.53 2.51
N LYS A 222 -19.97 4.89 2.84
CA LYS A 222 -20.91 5.50 1.90
C LYS A 222 -20.41 6.84 1.37
N LEU A 223 -19.89 7.71 2.23
CA LEU A 223 -19.35 9.00 1.78
C LEU A 223 -18.07 8.81 0.95
N LEU A 224 -17.18 7.93 1.40
CA LEU A 224 -15.95 7.59 0.68
C LEU A 224 -16.20 6.91 -0.68
N SER A 225 -17.39 6.36 -0.92
CA SER A 225 -17.77 5.83 -2.25
C SER A 225 -17.75 6.86 -3.38
N LYS A 226 -17.72 8.16 -3.05
CA LYS A 226 -17.50 9.27 -3.98
C LYS A 226 -16.04 9.45 -4.41
N VAL A 227 -15.11 8.69 -3.82
CA VAL A 227 -13.69 8.75 -4.15
C VAL A 227 -13.35 7.62 -5.12
N LYS A 228 -12.89 7.99 -6.31
CA LYS A 228 -12.28 7.10 -7.31
C LYS A 228 -10.77 7.12 -7.12
N VAL A 229 -10.11 5.97 -7.16
CA VAL A 229 -8.67 5.85 -6.96
C VAL A 229 -8.05 4.96 -8.03
N GLU A 230 -7.08 5.49 -8.77
CA GLU A 230 -6.23 4.74 -9.68
C GLU A 230 -4.78 4.75 -9.20
N THR A 231 -4.21 3.56 -8.97
CA THR A 231 -2.80 3.44 -8.59
C THR A 231 -2.00 2.73 -9.68
N PHE A 232 -0.80 3.22 -9.95
CA PHE A 232 0.09 2.70 -10.98
C PHE A 232 1.43 2.34 -10.35
N GLY A 233 1.80 1.07 -10.38
CA GLY A 233 3.05 0.61 -9.74
C GLY A 233 3.10 0.89 -8.23
N GLY A 234 1.94 0.91 -7.58
CA GLY A 234 1.77 1.43 -6.23
C GLY A 234 2.47 0.61 -5.15
N ALA A 235 3.12 1.27 -4.18
CA ALA A 235 3.81 0.64 -3.05
C ALA A 235 2.92 0.35 -1.82
N ALA A 236 1.59 0.38 -1.98
CA ALA A 236 0.65 0.17 -0.88
C ALA A 236 -0.05 -1.18 -0.99
N ALA A 237 0.10 -2.02 0.02
CA ALA A 237 -0.58 -3.30 0.13
C ALA A 237 -2.02 -3.19 0.67
N ASN A 238 -2.31 -2.15 1.46
CA ASN A 238 -3.57 -2.01 2.19
C ASN A 238 -4.23 -0.66 1.89
N PHE A 239 -5.54 -0.66 1.64
CA PHE A 239 -6.38 0.53 1.44
C PHE A 239 -7.66 0.41 2.28
N PRO A 240 -8.23 1.53 2.75
CA PRO A 240 -9.48 1.49 3.51
C PRO A 240 -10.67 1.16 2.61
N ASP A 241 -11.70 0.54 3.18
CA ASP A 241 -12.96 0.30 2.48
C ASP A 241 -13.75 1.60 2.27
N GLY A 242 -14.55 1.65 1.21
CA GLY A 242 -15.39 2.80 0.86
C GLY A 242 -15.10 3.31 -0.55
N PRO A 243 -13.87 3.77 -0.85
CA PRO A 243 -13.51 4.24 -2.19
C PRO A 243 -13.61 3.16 -3.26
N GLN A 244 -13.70 3.62 -4.51
CA GLN A 244 -13.68 2.76 -5.69
C GLN A 244 -12.25 2.66 -6.20
N TYR A 245 -11.68 1.45 -6.23
CA TYR A 245 -10.28 1.24 -6.55
C TYR A 245 -10.06 0.53 -7.89
N VAL A 246 -9.06 1.00 -8.63
CA VAL A 246 -8.39 0.29 -9.72
C VAL A 246 -6.88 0.33 -9.49
N HIS A 247 -6.26 -0.83 -9.39
CA HIS A 247 -4.81 -0.95 -9.23
C HIS A 247 -4.18 -1.54 -10.50
N TYR A 248 -3.28 -0.80 -11.12
CA TYR A 248 -2.47 -1.26 -12.23
C TYR A 248 -1.14 -1.80 -11.70
N VAL A 249 -0.85 -3.07 -12.00
CA VAL A 249 0.34 -3.80 -11.56
C VAL A 249 1.05 -4.39 -12.77
N ASN A 250 2.27 -3.91 -13.04
CA ASN A 250 3.17 -4.57 -13.96
C ASN A 250 3.90 -5.67 -13.19
N ASN A 251 3.73 -6.93 -13.60
CA ASN A 251 4.36 -8.07 -12.93
C ASN A 251 5.90 -8.07 -13.04
N LYS A 252 6.46 -7.24 -13.94
CA LYS A 252 7.90 -7.01 -14.07
C LYS A 252 8.42 -5.84 -13.22
N ASP A 253 7.51 -5.11 -12.57
CA ASP A 253 7.84 -4.03 -11.66
C ASP A 253 7.93 -4.54 -10.22
N LEU A 254 9.09 -4.37 -9.59
CA LEU A 254 9.36 -4.86 -8.25
C LEU A 254 8.57 -4.11 -7.17
N VAL A 255 8.22 -2.84 -7.39
CA VAL A 255 7.55 -2.01 -6.38
C VAL A 255 6.16 -2.56 -6.03
N PRO A 256 5.21 -2.70 -6.97
CA PRO A 256 3.88 -3.21 -6.67
C PRO A 256 3.90 -4.71 -6.35
N THR A 257 4.86 -5.48 -6.88
CA THR A 257 4.91 -6.92 -6.67
C THR A 257 5.43 -7.31 -5.30
N TRP A 258 6.28 -6.48 -4.67
CA TRP A 258 6.82 -6.73 -3.33
C TRP A 258 6.08 -5.94 -2.25
N PHE A 259 5.86 -4.65 -2.45
CA PHE A 259 5.29 -3.77 -1.41
C PHE A 259 3.81 -3.46 -1.62
N GLY A 260 3.36 -3.54 -2.87
CA GLY A 260 2.00 -3.17 -3.26
C GLY A 260 1.01 -4.33 -3.25
N GLN A 261 0.21 -4.37 -4.31
CA GLN A 261 -0.90 -5.29 -4.52
C GLN A 261 -0.48 -6.69 -5.02
N GLY A 262 0.82 -6.94 -5.18
CA GLY A 262 1.34 -8.26 -5.51
C GLY A 262 1.12 -8.69 -6.96
N ASN A 263 1.81 -9.76 -7.36
CA ASN A 263 1.71 -10.34 -8.71
C ASN A 263 0.58 -11.38 -8.85
N GLY A 264 -0.24 -11.62 -7.81
CA GLY A 264 -1.32 -12.60 -7.81
C GLY A 264 -0.86 -14.04 -7.52
N SER A 265 0.39 -14.26 -7.15
CA SER A 265 0.97 -15.60 -6.94
C SER A 265 1.83 -15.71 -5.68
N GLY A 266 1.87 -14.68 -4.83
CA GLY A 266 2.65 -14.64 -3.60
C GLY A 266 2.01 -15.40 -2.43
N VAL A 267 2.83 -15.91 -1.51
CA VAL A 267 2.38 -16.52 -0.25
C VAL A 267 1.82 -15.49 0.74
N ASP A 268 2.07 -14.21 0.49
CA ASP A 268 1.64 -13.04 1.26
C ASP A 268 0.40 -12.35 0.69
N GLU A 269 -0.15 -12.85 -0.43
CA GLU A 269 -1.29 -12.23 -1.12
C GLU A 269 -2.53 -12.12 -0.21
N TRP A 270 -2.71 -13.05 0.73
CA TRP A 270 -3.80 -13.04 1.70
C TRP A 270 -3.75 -11.86 2.68
N ALA A 271 -2.58 -11.25 2.87
CA ALA A 271 -2.38 -10.10 3.76
C ALA A 271 -2.49 -8.76 3.03
N ARG A 272 -2.70 -8.77 1.71
CA ARG A 272 -2.89 -7.58 0.87
C ARG A 272 -4.38 -7.27 0.74
N ASN A 273 -4.76 -6.02 0.99
CA ASN A 273 -6.12 -5.54 0.84
C ASN A 273 -6.17 -4.27 -0.03
N GLY A 274 -6.50 -4.41 -1.31
CA GLY A 274 -6.71 -3.27 -2.22
C GLY A 274 -7.92 -2.39 -1.88
N GLY A 275 -8.66 -2.70 -0.81
CA GLY A 275 -9.94 -2.09 -0.48
C GLY A 275 -11.10 -2.89 -1.09
N ARG A 276 -12.24 -2.86 -0.41
CA ARG A 276 -13.42 -3.65 -0.81
C ARG A 276 -13.81 -3.43 -2.27
N GLY A 277 -13.88 -4.53 -3.01
CA GLY A 277 -14.31 -4.53 -4.40
C GLY A 277 -13.31 -3.92 -5.38
N ALA A 278 -12.05 -3.72 -4.98
CA ALA A 278 -10.99 -3.26 -5.86
C ALA A 278 -10.82 -4.15 -7.11
N VAL A 279 -10.54 -3.54 -8.26
CA VAL A 279 -10.09 -4.24 -9.46
C VAL A 279 -8.58 -4.12 -9.56
N ILE A 280 -7.89 -5.23 -9.78
CA ILE A 280 -6.44 -5.24 -9.98
C ILE A 280 -6.15 -5.71 -11.40
N HIS A 281 -5.66 -4.80 -12.24
CA HIS A 281 -5.19 -5.10 -13.58
C HIS A 281 -3.71 -5.48 -13.54
N ARG A 282 -3.42 -6.74 -13.83
CA ARG A 282 -2.05 -7.25 -13.93
C ARG A 282 -1.65 -7.39 -15.39
N PHE A 283 -0.47 -6.90 -15.73
CA PHE A 283 0.10 -6.98 -17.07
C PHE A 283 1.61 -7.16 -17.01
N GLU A 284 2.24 -7.35 -18.16
CA GLU A 284 3.70 -7.37 -18.28
C GLU A 284 4.14 -6.36 -19.34
N HIS A 285 5.02 -5.44 -18.95
CA HIS A 285 5.61 -4.48 -19.88
C HIS A 285 7.06 -4.19 -19.52
N GLY A 286 7.88 -3.97 -20.56
CA GLY A 286 9.28 -3.59 -20.42
C GLY A 286 10.16 -4.66 -19.77
N SER A 287 11.39 -4.27 -19.45
CA SER A 287 12.35 -5.02 -18.64
C SER A 287 13.22 -4.04 -17.87
N GLY A 288 13.70 -4.46 -16.69
CA GLY A 288 14.40 -3.58 -15.77
C GLY A 288 13.51 -2.46 -15.22
N ILE A 289 14.06 -1.67 -14.30
CA ILE A 289 13.30 -0.67 -13.53
C ILE A 289 12.79 0.49 -14.39
N ASN A 290 13.65 1.08 -15.23
CA ASN A 290 13.27 2.22 -16.05
C ASN A 290 12.21 1.85 -17.10
N GLY A 291 12.18 0.59 -17.56
CA GLY A 291 11.20 0.11 -18.53
C GLY A 291 9.91 -0.45 -17.91
N ALA A 292 9.93 -0.87 -16.65
CA ALA A 292 8.78 -1.52 -16.00
C ALA A 292 8.02 -0.61 -15.02
N HIS A 293 8.69 0.35 -14.38
CA HIS A 293 8.11 1.19 -13.33
C HIS A 293 7.65 2.57 -13.81
N GLY A 294 8.08 3.02 -14.99
CA GLY A 294 7.78 4.36 -15.50
C GLY A 294 6.29 4.59 -15.70
N LEU A 295 5.74 5.68 -15.12
CA LEU A 295 4.32 6.01 -15.25
C LEU A 295 3.92 6.21 -16.72
N GLY A 296 4.66 7.06 -17.44
CA GLY A 296 4.37 7.41 -18.82
C GLY A 296 4.54 6.26 -19.80
N ASP A 297 5.61 5.48 -19.65
CA ASP A 297 5.98 4.46 -20.63
C ASP A 297 5.33 3.10 -20.35
N ALA A 298 5.27 2.67 -19.08
CA ALA A 298 4.79 1.34 -18.74
C ALA A 298 3.30 1.31 -18.37
N TYR A 299 2.79 2.35 -17.70
CA TYR A 299 1.49 2.29 -17.03
C TYR A 299 0.37 3.04 -17.76
N LEU A 300 0.59 4.29 -18.16
CA LEU A 300 -0.42 5.08 -18.87
C LEU A 300 -0.90 4.44 -20.19
N PRO A 301 -0.07 3.70 -20.96
CA PRO A 301 -0.54 2.99 -22.15
C PRO A 301 -1.53 1.87 -21.83
N GLN A 302 -1.46 1.28 -20.63
CA GLN A 302 -2.35 0.20 -20.19
C GLN A 302 -3.65 0.72 -19.56
N ARG A 303 -3.71 2.02 -19.27
CA ARG A 303 -4.89 2.63 -18.67
C ARG A 303 -6.04 2.67 -19.68
N VAL A 304 -7.21 2.23 -19.22
CA VAL A 304 -8.53 2.46 -19.84
C VAL A 304 -9.36 3.43 -18.98
N PRO A 305 -10.46 4.01 -19.49
CA PRO A 305 -11.37 4.82 -18.68
C PRO A 305 -11.77 4.13 -17.37
N PHE A 306 -11.93 4.90 -16.29
CA PHE A 306 -12.10 4.33 -14.94
C PHE A 306 -13.27 3.34 -14.85
N ASP A 307 -14.44 3.71 -15.37
CA ASP A 307 -15.63 2.85 -15.29
C ASP A 307 -15.46 1.57 -16.13
N GLN A 308 -14.72 1.65 -17.24
CA GLN A 308 -14.33 0.49 -18.04
C GLN A 308 -13.37 -0.43 -17.26
N ALA A 309 -12.37 0.14 -16.58
CA ALA A 309 -11.47 -0.62 -15.71
C ALA A 309 -12.23 -1.28 -14.54
N ARG A 310 -13.18 -0.56 -13.92
CA ARG A 310 -14.07 -1.09 -12.86
C ARG A 310 -14.92 -2.27 -13.34
N ALA A 311 -15.28 -2.29 -14.61
CA ALA A 311 -15.97 -3.41 -15.24
C ALA A 311 -15.03 -4.57 -15.65
N GLY A 312 -13.73 -4.46 -15.41
CA GLY A 312 -12.74 -5.48 -15.75
C GLY A 312 -12.36 -5.51 -17.23
N GLN A 313 -12.60 -4.44 -17.98
CA GLN A 313 -12.45 -4.41 -19.45
C GLN A 313 -11.16 -3.68 -19.85
N PHE A 314 -10.05 -4.39 -20.04
CA PHE A 314 -8.73 -3.79 -20.34
C PHE A 314 -8.23 -4.03 -21.77
N ASN A 315 -9.11 -4.49 -22.65
CA ASN A 315 -8.79 -4.84 -24.05
C ASN A 315 -9.09 -3.70 -25.02
#